data_AF-A0A845QKA1-F1
#
_entry.id   AF-A0A845QKA1-F1
#
_cell.length_a   1.000
_cell.length_b   1.000
_cell.length_c   1.000
_cell.angle_alpha   90.00
_cell.angle_beta   90.00
_cell.angle_gamma   90.00
#
_symmetry.space_group_name_H-M   'P 1'
#
loop_
_entity.id
_entity.type
_entity.pdbx_description
1 polymer ?
#
loop_
_entity_poly.entity_id
_entity_poly.type
_entity_poly.pdbx_seq_one_letter_code
_entity_poly.pdbx_strand_id
1 'polypeptide(L)'
;MKKAQMIQKMIDFYEGSVHDVEHFLKVLSYAGMIGKLEGLDEKTQDILEMAAIVHDIACPLCREKYGNTDGKHQEAESEALLRPFLFEFNLAEEVLERVIYLVSHHHTFSGIDGQDYQILVEADFLVNASEAQMSRAQIEAFKGKVAKTETGKGLLDSIYLR
;
A
#
# COMPACT_ATOMS: atom_id res chain seq x y z
N MET A 1 7.82 -17.56 -4.34
CA MET A 1 8.71 -17.73 -3.17
C MET A 1 9.08 -16.40 -2.53
N LYS A 2 9.71 -15.45 -3.26
CA LYS A 2 10.13 -14.14 -2.70
C LYS A 2 9.03 -13.38 -1.95
N LYS A 3 7.85 -13.16 -2.56
CA LYS A 3 6.72 -12.45 -1.90
C LYS A 3 6.27 -13.11 -0.59
N ALA A 4 6.24 -14.44 -0.52
CA ALA A 4 5.89 -15.15 0.72
C ALA A 4 6.94 -14.93 1.83
N GLN A 5 8.23 -14.88 1.47
CA GLN A 5 9.31 -14.55 2.39
C GLN A 5 9.26 -13.08 2.84
N MET A 6 8.90 -12.16 1.94
CA MET A 6 8.68 -10.75 2.29
C MET A 6 7.50 -10.59 3.25
N ILE A 7 6.39 -11.29 3.02
CA ILE A 7 5.23 -11.30 3.94
C ILE A 7 5.67 -11.79 5.32
N GLN A 8 6.37 -12.94 5.38
CA GLN A 8 6.87 -13.48 6.66
C GLN A 8 7.76 -12.47 7.38
N LYS A 9 8.74 -11.89 6.67
CA LYS A 9 9.64 -10.89 7.25
C LYS A 9 8.91 -9.64 7.73
N MET A 10 7.90 -9.18 6.99
CA MET A 10 7.11 -8.02 7.38
C MET A 10 6.29 -8.29 8.64
N ILE A 11 5.72 -9.50 8.77
CA ILE A 11 5.05 -9.94 10.00
C ILE A 11 6.02 -9.92 11.19
N ASP A 12 7.22 -10.47 11.00
CA ASP A 12 8.25 -10.48 12.05
C ASP A 12 8.70 -9.04 12.41
N PHE A 13 8.82 -8.16 11.40
CA PHE A 13 9.20 -6.75 11.58
C PHE A 13 8.21 -5.94 12.43
N TYR A 14 6.92 -6.30 12.40
CA TYR A 14 5.89 -5.63 13.19
C TYR A 14 5.86 -6.05 14.67
N GLU A 15 6.73 -6.97 15.11
CA GLU A 15 6.97 -7.34 16.51
C GLU A 15 5.68 -7.56 17.34
N GLY A 16 4.69 -8.23 16.74
CA GLY A 16 3.43 -8.59 17.41
C GLY A 16 2.30 -7.56 17.26
N SER A 17 2.48 -6.51 16.47
CA SER A 17 1.38 -5.61 16.09
C SER A 17 0.40 -6.31 15.16
N VAL A 18 -0.66 -6.90 15.74
CA VAL A 18 -1.73 -7.57 14.99
C VAL A 18 -2.42 -6.60 14.02
N HIS A 19 -2.61 -5.34 14.44
CA HIS A 19 -3.25 -4.33 13.61
C HIS A 19 -2.48 -4.07 12.32
N ASP A 20 -1.17 -3.79 12.40
CA ASP A 20 -0.38 -3.52 11.19
C ASP A 20 -0.30 -4.76 10.29
N VAL A 21 -0.19 -5.96 10.88
CA VAL A 21 -0.19 -7.24 10.15
C VAL A 21 -1.50 -7.45 9.39
N GLU A 22 -2.64 -7.28 10.04
CA GLU A 22 -3.93 -7.41 9.41
C GLU A 22 -4.14 -6.35 8.32
N HIS A 23 -3.70 -5.12 8.58
CA HIS A 23 -3.80 -4.01 7.63
C HIS A 23 -3.09 -4.34 6.32
N PHE A 24 -1.78 -4.60 6.34
CA PHE A 24 -1.03 -4.80 5.09
C PHE A 24 -1.48 -6.07 4.35
N LEU A 25 -1.93 -7.12 5.06
CA LEU A 25 -2.46 -8.32 4.42
C LEU A 25 -3.78 -8.06 3.67
N LYS A 26 -4.67 -7.23 4.24
CA LYS A 26 -5.89 -6.77 3.54
C LYS A 26 -5.52 -5.93 2.32
N VAL A 27 -4.59 -4.98 2.47
CA VAL A 27 -4.13 -4.10 1.37
C VAL A 27 -3.51 -4.94 0.24
N LEU A 28 -2.62 -5.89 0.56
CA LEU A 28 -2.04 -6.83 -0.39
C LEU A 28 -3.13 -7.60 -1.16
N SER A 29 -4.14 -8.09 -0.45
CA SER A 29 -5.24 -8.84 -1.09
C SER A 29 -6.04 -7.96 -2.04
N TYR A 30 -6.38 -6.72 -1.65
CA TYR A 30 -7.08 -5.79 -2.53
C TYR A 30 -6.23 -5.39 -3.73
N ALA A 31 -4.98 -4.95 -3.51
CA ALA A 31 -4.07 -4.56 -4.57
C ALA A 31 -3.85 -5.69 -5.58
N GLY A 32 -3.59 -6.90 -5.08
CA GLY A 32 -3.38 -8.08 -5.91
C GLY A 32 -4.59 -8.44 -6.78
N MET A 33 -5.80 -8.35 -6.22
CA MET A 33 -7.05 -8.60 -6.96
C MET A 33 -7.35 -7.48 -7.97
N ILE A 34 -7.25 -6.22 -7.55
CA ILE A 34 -7.53 -5.06 -8.42
C ILE A 34 -6.58 -5.08 -9.61
N GLY A 35 -5.28 -5.27 -9.39
CA GLY A 35 -4.29 -5.32 -10.48
C GLY A 35 -4.60 -6.37 -11.55
N LYS A 36 -5.05 -7.56 -11.13
CA LYS A 36 -5.44 -8.63 -12.06
C LYS A 36 -6.70 -8.29 -12.86
N LEU A 37 -7.71 -7.71 -12.20
CA LEU A 37 -8.96 -7.32 -12.85
C LEU A 37 -8.79 -6.11 -13.79
N GLU A 38 -7.84 -5.24 -13.47
CA GLU A 38 -7.47 -4.09 -14.28
C GLU A 38 -6.45 -4.43 -15.39
N GLY A 39 -6.01 -5.70 -15.47
CA GLY A 39 -5.19 -6.21 -16.57
C GLY A 39 -3.71 -5.83 -16.51
N LEU A 40 -3.14 -5.65 -15.31
CA LEU A 40 -1.69 -5.45 -15.17
C LEU A 40 -0.90 -6.63 -15.76
N ASP A 41 0.23 -6.32 -16.41
CA ASP A 41 1.19 -7.34 -16.79
C ASP A 41 1.87 -7.95 -15.56
N GLU A 42 2.48 -9.13 -15.74
CA GLU A 42 3.08 -9.90 -14.64
C GLU A 42 4.14 -9.12 -13.85
N LYS A 43 4.97 -8.32 -14.54
CA LYS A 43 6.04 -7.55 -13.88
C LYS A 43 5.44 -6.42 -13.05
N THR A 44 4.49 -5.66 -13.60
CA THR A 44 3.81 -4.57 -12.89
C THR A 44 2.98 -5.10 -11.72
N GLN A 45 2.31 -6.24 -11.90
CA GLN A 45 1.59 -6.94 -10.83
C GLN A 45 2.51 -7.37 -9.68
N ASP A 46 3.68 -7.92 -10.01
CA ASP A 46 4.67 -8.32 -8.99
C ASP A 46 5.21 -7.12 -8.22
N ILE A 47 5.51 -6.00 -8.88
CA ILE A 47 5.94 -4.74 -8.25
C ILE A 47 4.86 -4.22 -7.30
N LEU A 48 3.60 -4.17 -7.76
CA LEU A 48 2.46 -3.72 -6.95
C LEU A 48 2.31 -4.56 -5.68
N GLU A 49 2.32 -5.89 -5.81
CA GLU A 49 2.17 -6.78 -4.66
C GLU A 49 3.38 -6.67 -3.71
N MET A 50 4.60 -6.49 -4.22
CA MET A 50 5.78 -6.23 -3.38
C MET A 50 5.64 -4.91 -2.62
N ALA A 51 5.22 -3.83 -3.28
CA ALA A 51 5.00 -2.54 -2.64
C ALA A 51 3.89 -2.61 -1.58
N ALA A 52 2.78 -3.27 -1.87
CA ALA A 52 1.69 -3.44 -0.90
C ALA A 52 2.11 -4.19 0.37
N ILE A 53 3.04 -5.16 0.27
CA ILE A 53 3.58 -5.86 1.44
C ILE A 53 4.31 -4.92 2.38
N VAL A 54 5.04 -3.92 1.85
CA VAL A 54 5.96 -3.07 2.64
C VAL A 54 5.55 -1.60 2.70
N HIS A 55 4.36 -1.22 2.21
CA HIS A 55 3.95 0.19 2.09
C HIS A 55 3.99 0.95 3.42
N ASP A 56 3.63 0.28 4.51
CA ASP A 56 3.59 0.84 5.86
C ASP A 56 4.81 0.43 6.72
N ILE A 57 5.98 0.20 6.11
CA ILE A 57 7.20 -0.13 6.86
C ILE A 57 7.64 0.98 7.82
N ALA A 58 7.31 2.23 7.51
CA ALA A 58 7.66 3.39 8.34
C ALA A 58 6.67 3.63 9.50
N CYS A 59 5.51 2.96 9.53
CA CYS A 59 4.48 3.15 10.56
C CYS A 59 5.01 2.98 12.00
N PRO A 60 5.73 1.89 12.35
CA PRO A 60 6.26 1.70 13.70
C PRO A 60 7.25 2.79 14.12
N LEU A 61 8.19 3.13 13.24
CA LEU A 61 9.16 4.20 13.47
C LEU A 61 8.47 5.54 13.66
N CYS A 62 7.47 5.87 12.84
CA CYS A 62 6.76 7.14 12.95
C CYS A 62 5.99 7.24 14.28
N ARG A 63 5.35 6.16 14.73
CA ARG A 63 4.68 6.13 16.06
C ARG A 63 5.66 6.40 17.18
N GLU A 64 6.84 5.79 17.16
CA GLU A 64 7.87 5.99 18.18
C GLU A 64 8.47 7.42 18.13
N LYS A 65 8.85 7.86 16.92
CA LYS A 65 9.61 9.11 16.71
C LYS A 65 8.74 10.36 16.77
N TYR A 66 7.51 10.31 16.28
CA TYR A 66 6.62 11.47 16.13
C TYR A 66 5.33 11.38 16.95
N GLY A 67 5.03 10.23 17.57
CA GLY A 67 3.80 10.00 18.31
C GLY A 67 2.55 9.84 17.42
N ASN A 68 2.72 9.69 16.10
CA ASN A 68 1.65 9.49 15.12
C ASN A 68 2.18 8.78 13.86
N THR A 69 1.29 8.43 12.93
CA THR A 69 1.60 7.80 11.63
C THR A 69 1.29 8.73 10.46
N ASP A 70 1.62 10.02 10.58
CA ASP A 70 1.39 10.98 9.50
C ASP A 70 2.05 10.54 8.19
N GLY A 71 1.29 10.57 7.09
CA GLY A 71 1.72 10.03 5.82
C GLY A 71 2.98 10.69 5.26
N LYS A 72 3.22 11.98 5.52
CA LYS A 72 4.44 12.65 5.03
C LYS A 72 5.69 12.18 5.77
N HIS A 73 5.57 11.87 7.06
CA HIS A 73 6.67 11.27 7.81
C HIS A 73 6.92 9.85 7.33
N GLN A 74 5.88 9.07 7.07
CA GLN A 74 6.02 7.71 6.54
C GLN A 74 6.76 7.72 5.19
N GLU A 75 6.32 8.56 4.25
CA GLU A 75 6.97 8.72 2.95
C GLU A 75 8.46 9.11 3.08
N ALA A 76 8.79 10.06 3.97
CA ALA A 76 10.15 10.55 4.16
C ALA A 76 11.10 9.53 4.80
N GLU A 77 10.60 8.67 5.69
CA GLU A 77 11.42 7.69 6.41
C GLU A 77 11.49 6.33 5.68
N SER A 78 10.57 6.05 4.75
CA SER A 78 10.40 4.73 4.12
C SER A 78 11.65 4.24 3.38
N GLU A 79 12.27 5.08 2.55
CA GLU A 79 13.41 4.65 1.73
C GLU A 79 14.57 4.11 2.59
N ALA A 80 14.87 4.76 3.70
CA ALA A 80 15.96 4.36 4.60
C ALA A 80 15.72 3.00 5.25
N LEU A 81 14.46 2.61 5.46
CA LEU A 81 14.05 1.31 5.98
C LEU A 81 13.98 0.25 4.88
N LEU A 82 13.47 0.61 3.70
CA LEU A 82 13.27 -0.32 2.58
C LEU A 82 14.57 -0.87 2.02
N ARG A 83 15.60 -0.03 1.83
CA ARG A 83 16.88 -0.47 1.25
C ARG A 83 17.50 -1.65 2.02
N PRO A 84 17.73 -1.56 3.35
CA PRO A 84 18.24 -2.70 4.11
C PRO A 84 17.22 -3.84 4.22
N PHE A 85 15.92 -3.56 4.33
CA PHE A 85 14.89 -4.60 4.42
C PHE A 85 14.85 -5.48 3.16
N LEU A 86 14.91 -4.86 1.98
CA LEU A 86 14.77 -5.51 0.68
C LEU A 86 16.07 -6.13 0.15
N PHE A 87 17.23 -5.78 0.72
CA PHE A 87 18.55 -6.18 0.24
C PHE A 87 18.69 -7.69 0.02
N GLU A 88 18.23 -8.51 0.97
CA GLU A 88 18.38 -9.97 0.92
C GLU A 88 17.57 -10.66 -0.20
N PHE A 89 16.55 -9.98 -0.74
CA PHE A 89 15.70 -10.54 -1.79
C PHE A 89 16.33 -10.43 -3.19
N ASN A 90 17.47 -9.73 -3.31
CA ASN A 90 18.22 -9.54 -4.56
C ASN A 90 17.29 -9.19 -5.72
N LEU A 91 16.52 -8.11 -5.57
CA LEU A 91 15.62 -7.60 -6.61
C LEU A 91 16.46 -6.97 -7.73
N ALA A 92 15.93 -6.97 -8.96
CA ALA A 92 16.51 -6.16 -10.01
C ALA A 92 16.38 -4.67 -9.62
N GLU A 93 17.40 -3.87 -9.92
CA GLU A 93 17.46 -2.45 -9.52
C GLU A 93 16.20 -1.68 -9.92
N GLU A 94 15.72 -1.88 -11.14
CA GLU A 94 14.49 -1.27 -11.66
C GLU A 94 13.22 -1.63 -10.86
N VAL A 95 13.16 -2.85 -10.29
CA VAL A 95 12.05 -3.29 -9.44
C VAL A 95 12.19 -2.69 -8.05
N LEU A 96 13.41 -2.70 -7.50
CA LEU A 96 13.72 -2.12 -6.19
C LEU A 96 13.37 -0.63 -6.16
N GLU A 97 13.87 0.14 -7.11
CA GLU A 97 13.62 1.58 -7.19
C GLU A 97 12.15 1.89 -7.44
N ARG A 98 11.42 1.08 -8.21
CA ARG A 98 9.98 1.27 -8.38
C ARG A 98 9.22 0.97 -7.08
N VAL A 99 9.55 -0.10 -6.36
CA VAL A 99 8.93 -0.41 -5.05
C VAL A 99 9.19 0.73 -4.06
N ILE A 100 10.44 1.20 -3.94
CA ILE A 100 10.79 2.34 -3.09
C ILE A 100 9.99 3.58 -3.50
N TYR A 101 9.91 3.88 -4.80
CA TYR A 101 9.13 5.01 -5.28
C TYR A 101 7.65 4.91 -4.89
N LEU A 102 7.00 3.76 -5.11
CA LEU A 102 5.59 3.58 -4.75
C LEU A 102 5.37 3.80 -3.25
N VAL A 103 6.20 3.19 -2.41
CA VAL A 103 6.06 3.27 -0.95
C VAL A 103 6.34 4.69 -0.45
N SER A 104 7.38 5.36 -0.95
CA SER A 104 7.72 6.72 -0.53
C SER A 104 6.78 7.81 -1.07
N HIS A 105 5.71 7.45 -1.78
CA HIS A 105 4.73 8.40 -2.31
C HIS A 105 3.26 7.99 -2.09
N HIS A 106 2.95 6.84 -1.49
CA HIS A 106 1.59 6.30 -1.50
C HIS A 106 0.53 7.16 -0.75
N HIS A 107 0.92 8.18 0.01
CA HIS A 107 0.01 9.16 0.61
C HIS A 107 -0.11 10.47 -0.20
N THR A 108 0.56 10.56 -1.34
CA THR A 108 0.57 11.72 -2.24
C THR A 108 -0.39 11.53 -3.42
N PHE A 109 -1.64 11.96 -3.28
CA PHE A 109 -2.68 11.70 -4.29
C PHE A 109 -2.62 12.57 -5.57
N SER A 110 -1.63 13.46 -5.67
CA SER A 110 -1.40 14.30 -6.86
C SER A 110 -0.25 13.76 -7.69
N GLY A 111 -0.43 13.69 -9.02
CA GLY A 111 0.65 13.25 -9.92
C GLY A 111 0.95 11.76 -9.81
N ILE A 112 -0.08 10.94 -9.53
CA ILE A 112 0.03 9.47 -9.52
C ILE A 112 0.58 9.01 -10.87
N ASP A 113 1.79 8.46 -10.83
CA ASP A 113 2.51 7.92 -11.98
C ASP A 113 2.33 6.39 -12.02
N GLY A 114 1.64 5.87 -13.02
CA GLY A 114 1.43 4.43 -13.22
C GLY A 114 0.20 3.84 -12.53
N GLN A 115 -0.24 2.71 -13.07
CA GLN A 115 -1.45 2.01 -12.63
C GLN A 115 -1.24 1.23 -11.34
N ASP A 116 -0.04 0.67 -11.13
CA ASP A 116 0.44 0.12 -9.86
C ASP A 116 0.30 1.13 -8.71
N TYR A 117 0.75 2.36 -8.91
CA TYR A 117 0.63 3.42 -7.91
C TYR A 117 -0.84 3.73 -7.61
N GLN A 118 -1.66 3.95 -8.64
CA GLN A 118 -3.08 4.19 -8.47
C GLN A 118 -3.78 3.08 -7.68
N ILE A 119 -3.44 1.82 -7.97
CA ILE A 119 -4.03 0.66 -7.29
C ILE A 119 -3.57 0.56 -5.85
N LEU A 120 -2.29 0.83 -5.55
CA LEU A 120 -1.79 0.84 -4.17
C LEU A 120 -2.56 1.85 -3.31
N VAL A 121 -2.73 3.08 -3.81
CA VAL A 121 -3.51 4.15 -3.14
C VAL A 121 -4.95 3.72 -2.90
N GLU A 122 -5.60 3.13 -3.90
CA GLU A 122 -6.99 2.69 -3.78
C GLU A 122 -7.15 1.50 -2.83
N ALA A 123 -6.22 0.55 -2.86
CA ALA A 123 -6.23 -0.63 -1.98
C ALA A 123 -6.01 -0.25 -0.52
N ASP A 124 -5.06 0.64 -0.24
CA ASP A 124 -4.84 1.21 1.10
C ASP A 124 -6.09 1.95 1.59
N PHE A 125 -6.64 2.84 0.76
CA PHE A 125 -7.85 3.59 1.12
C PHE A 125 -9.05 2.66 1.43
N LEU A 126 -9.23 1.57 0.66
CA LEU A 126 -10.30 0.61 0.91
C LEU A 126 -10.24 0.01 2.31
N VAL A 127 -9.05 -0.27 2.83
CA VAL A 127 -8.85 -0.80 4.19
C VAL A 127 -9.06 0.31 5.22
N ASN A 128 -8.39 1.45 5.02
CA ASN A 128 -8.47 2.62 5.89
C ASN A 128 -9.90 3.14 6.09
N ALA A 129 -10.74 3.08 5.05
CA ALA A 129 -12.15 3.49 5.15
C ALA A 129 -12.91 2.74 6.24
N SER A 130 -12.64 1.44 6.40
CA SER A 130 -13.26 0.62 7.45
C SER A 130 -12.60 0.82 8.82
N GLU A 131 -11.27 0.83 8.87
CA GLU A 131 -10.51 0.88 10.12
C GLU A 131 -10.66 2.23 10.82
N ALA A 132 -10.75 3.33 10.04
CA ALA A 132 -10.99 4.67 10.54
C ALA A 132 -12.49 5.04 10.65
N GLN A 133 -13.40 4.09 10.40
CA GLN A 133 -14.86 4.32 10.44
C GLN A 133 -15.30 5.56 9.65
N MET A 134 -14.77 5.71 8.43
CA MET A 134 -14.98 6.92 7.62
C MET A 134 -16.46 7.08 7.27
N SER A 135 -16.92 8.33 7.26
CA SER A 135 -18.29 8.66 6.84
C SER A 135 -18.48 8.42 5.34
N ARG A 136 -19.72 8.13 4.95
CA ARG A 136 -20.14 8.01 3.55
C ARG A 136 -19.66 9.18 2.69
N ALA A 137 -19.77 10.42 3.20
CA ALA A 137 -19.34 11.62 2.48
C ALA A 137 -17.82 11.67 2.22
N GLN A 138 -17.00 11.19 3.17
CA GLN A 138 -15.54 11.11 2.97
C GLN A 138 -15.19 10.08 1.89
N ILE A 139 -15.89 8.95 1.89
CA ILE A 139 -15.69 7.86 0.91
C ILE A 139 -16.13 8.32 -0.49
N GLU A 140 -17.28 8.98 -0.62
CA GLU A 140 -17.75 9.59 -1.88
C GLU A 140 -16.75 10.64 -2.38
N ALA A 141 -16.17 11.45 -1.49
CA ALA A 141 -15.16 12.44 -1.85
C ALA A 141 -13.87 11.80 -2.38
N PHE A 142 -13.38 10.72 -1.76
CA PHE A 142 -12.24 9.97 -2.28
C PHE A 142 -12.55 9.34 -3.64
N LYS A 143 -13.70 8.66 -3.76
CA LYS A 143 -14.14 8.06 -5.03
C LYS A 143 -14.19 9.07 -6.18
N GLY A 144 -14.70 10.27 -5.91
CA GLY A 144 -14.85 11.31 -6.94
C GLY A 144 -13.56 12.06 -7.28
N LYS A 145 -12.58 12.11 -6.37
CA LYS A 145 -11.37 12.95 -6.53
C LYS A 145 -10.11 12.14 -6.82
N VAL A 146 -9.97 10.96 -6.22
CA VAL A 146 -8.73 10.18 -6.21
C VAL A 146 -8.88 8.86 -6.96
N ALA A 147 -9.95 8.10 -6.73
CA ALA A 147 -10.12 6.79 -7.36
C ALA A 147 -10.26 6.92 -8.90
N LYS A 148 -9.51 6.08 -9.63
CA LYS A 148 -9.49 6.01 -11.09
C LYS A 148 -9.83 4.64 -11.63
N THR A 149 -9.43 3.55 -10.97
CA THR A 149 -9.71 2.20 -11.49
C THR A 149 -11.19 1.89 -11.42
N GLU A 150 -11.70 1.15 -12.40
CA GLU A 150 -13.12 0.78 -12.40
C GLU A 150 -13.41 -0.25 -11.31
N THR A 151 -12.47 -1.18 -11.07
CA THR A 151 -12.55 -2.17 -10.00
C THR A 151 -12.55 -1.50 -8.62
N GLY A 152 -11.61 -0.59 -8.33
CA GLY A 152 -11.53 0.11 -7.06
C GLY A 152 -12.79 0.94 -6.75
N LYS A 153 -13.30 1.68 -7.74
CA LYS A 153 -14.59 2.39 -7.62
C LYS A 153 -15.75 1.45 -7.34
N GLY A 154 -15.81 0.30 -8.03
CA GLY A 154 -16.85 -0.71 -7.85
C GLY A 154 -16.83 -1.36 -6.47
N LEU A 155 -15.64 -1.53 -5.89
CA LEU A 155 -15.47 -2.02 -4.51
C LEU A 155 -15.94 -0.98 -3.49
N LEU A 156 -15.57 0.30 -3.66
CA LEU A 156 -16.07 1.38 -2.80
C LEU A 156 -17.59 1.42 -2.80
N ASP A 157 -18.22 1.27 -3.97
CA ASP A 157 -19.68 1.19 -4.07
C ASP A 157 -20.24 0.00 -3.32
N SER A 158 -19.66 -1.19 -3.54
CA SER A 158 -20.20 -2.44 -3.01
C SER A 158 -20.07 -2.56 -1.50
N ILE A 159 -19.00 -2.03 -0.92
CA ILE A 159 -18.69 -2.19 0.51
C ILE A 159 -19.31 -1.04 1.33
N TYR A 160 -19.27 0.19 0.81
CA TYR A 160 -19.53 1.38 1.64
C TYR A 160 -20.67 2.29 1.16
N LEU A 161 -21.02 2.29 -0.13
CA LEU A 161 -21.95 3.27 -0.71
C LEU A 161 -23.28 2.70 -1.21
N ARG A 162 -23.55 1.42 -0.97
CA ARG A 162 -24.88 0.84 -1.18
C ARG A 162 -25.87 1.20 -0.09
#